data_AF-A0A9P9XQL9-F1
#
_entry.id   AF-A0A9P9XQL9-F1
#
_cell.length_a   1.000
_cell.length_b   1.000
_cell.length_c   1.000
_cell.angle_alpha   90.00
_cell.angle_beta   90.00
_cell.angle_gamma   90.00
#
_symmetry.space_group_name_H-M   'P 1'
#
loop_
_entity.id
_entity.type
_entity.pdbx_description
1 polymer ?
#
loop_
_entity_poly.entity_id
_entity_poly.type
_entity_poly.pdbx_seq_one_letter_code
_entity_poly.pdbx_strand_id
1 'polypeptide(L)'
;MGNKQSTPQRRNTDNSEEQLQYHTPRGPVAAKDLSEHLQSVPPPGTRTRSQYPHPFRGRQDWNTEAKTFDDYVTGPGRSQGPTGPMQEYPIPQPGQQFNFQYDRRTQPAAQANRVLHHNERANVMGPANGQGPNDPMQTRAAVRVAQVNGKEQIAVVGVMAHPPGDPRKLVRAPLEPLGREGRQEMARHADERGRIQTYPPRGIDSQIYADAETRSGRVRPPAHPEMRV
;
A
#
# COMPACT_ATOMS: atom_id res chain seq x y z
N MET A 1 39.71 28.91 29.18
CA MET A 1 38.65 27.97 29.56
C MET A 1 37.55 28.07 28.50
N GLY A 2 37.38 27.03 27.68
CA GLY A 2 36.49 27.08 26.51
C GLY A 2 35.04 26.74 26.88
N ASN A 3 34.13 27.68 26.62
CA ASN A 3 32.69 27.50 26.73
C ASN A 3 32.22 26.43 25.73
N LYS A 4 31.96 25.21 26.22
CA LYS A 4 31.21 24.21 25.46
C LYS A 4 29.77 24.68 25.38
N GLN A 5 29.37 25.24 24.24
CA GLN A 5 27.97 25.45 23.90
C GLN A 5 27.26 24.11 24.01
N SER A 6 26.46 23.94 25.06
CA SER A 6 25.51 22.83 25.17
C SER A 6 24.49 23.00 24.05
N THR A 7 24.65 22.26 22.97
CA THR A 7 23.58 22.04 21.99
C THR A 7 22.33 21.62 22.77
N PRO A 8 21.17 22.28 22.58
CA PRO A 8 19.96 21.87 23.27
C PRO A 8 19.69 20.41 22.92
N GLN A 9 19.75 19.56 23.94
CA GLN A 9 19.43 18.15 23.86
C GLN A 9 17.99 18.06 23.32
N ARG A 10 17.84 17.61 22.07
CA ARG A 10 16.53 17.46 21.42
C ARG A 10 15.66 16.62 22.34
N ARG A 11 14.67 17.26 22.98
CA ARG A 11 13.67 16.56 23.79
C ARG A 11 12.93 15.60 22.85
N ASN A 12 12.75 14.37 23.32
CA ASN A 12 12.13 13.26 22.61
C ASN A 12 10.59 13.42 22.60
N THR A 13 10.10 14.62 22.25
CA THR A 13 8.69 14.95 22.22
C THR A 13 8.30 15.43 20.81
N ASP A 14 7.11 15.03 20.40
CA ASP A 14 6.23 15.76 19.46
C ASP A 14 6.11 15.27 18.01
N ASN A 15 6.33 13.99 17.72
CA ASN A 15 5.63 13.38 16.59
C ASN A 15 5.11 11.98 16.96
N SER A 16 3.92 11.94 17.56
CA SER A 16 3.28 10.69 18.00
C SER A 16 3.11 9.68 16.87
N GLU A 17 2.93 10.14 15.63
CA GLU A 17 2.80 9.26 14.46
C GLU A 17 4.08 8.47 14.13
N GLU A 18 5.27 8.98 14.47
CA GLU A 18 6.53 8.27 14.22
C GLU A 18 6.74 7.08 15.17
N GLN A 19 5.96 7.01 16.23
CA GLN A 19 6.05 5.99 17.27
C GLN A 19 4.86 5.03 17.25
N LEU A 20 4.02 5.09 16.21
CA LEU A 20 2.80 4.30 16.11
C LEU A 20 2.75 3.46 14.83
N GLN A 21 2.10 2.31 14.93
CA GLN A 21 1.83 1.40 13.82
C GLN A 21 0.42 0.83 13.90
N TYR A 22 -0.12 0.45 12.75
CA TYR A 22 -1.30 -0.38 12.63
C TYR A 22 -0.89 -1.83 12.49
N HIS A 23 -1.31 -2.69 13.41
CA HIS A 23 -1.01 -4.11 13.33
C HIS A 23 -2.04 -4.82 12.44
N THR A 24 -1.70 -5.09 11.18
CA THR A 24 -2.59 -5.80 10.27
C THR A 24 -2.29 -7.31 10.28
N PRO A 25 -3.24 -8.19 9.93
CA PRO A 25 -2.98 -9.62 9.71
C PRO A 25 -1.92 -9.94 8.65
N ARG A 26 -1.46 -8.92 7.89
CA ARG A 26 -0.48 -9.02 6.81
C ARG A 26 0.87 -8.39 7.17
N GLY A 27 1.00 -7.83 8.38
CA GLY A 27 2.18 -7.15 8.87
C GLY A 27 1.89 -5.75 9.46
N PRO A 28 2.88 -5.14 10.12
CA PRO A 28 2.73 -3.80 10.69
C PRO A 28 2.85 -2.70 9.63
N VAL A 29 1.91 -1.75 9.63
CA VAL A 29 1.94 -0.55 8.79
C VAL A 29 2.27 0.65 9.67
N ALA A 30 3.42 1.28 9.49
CA ALA A 30 3.79 2.46 10.27
C ALA A 30 2.89 3.65 9.94
N ALA A 31 2.43 4.38 10.97
CA ALA A 31 1.51 5.50 10.78
C ALA A 31 2.17 6.62 9.96
N LYS A 32 3.46 6.90 10.18
CA LYS A 32 4.25 7.84 9.38
C LYS A 32 4.26 7.51 7.89
N ASP A 33 4.62 6.28 7.53
CA ASP A 33 4.72 5.86 6.13
C ASP A 33 3.36 5.95 5.42
N LEU A 34 2.29 5.62 6.14
CA LEU A 34 0.92 5.79 5.67
C LEU A 34 0.56 7.26 5.43
N SER A 35 0.83 8.14 6.39
CA SER A 35 0.57 9.58 6.26
C SER A 35 1.30 10.16 5.04
N GLU A 36 2.56 9.78 4.83
CA GLU A 36 3.35 10.22 3.68
C GLU A 36 2.86 9.62 2.35
N HIS A 37 2.46 8.35 2.34
CA HIS A 37 1.87 7.72 1.16
C HIS A 37 0.62 8.47 0.70
N LEU A 38 -0.26 8.82 1.64
CA LEU A 38 -1.52 9.53 1.37
C LEU A 38 -1.31 10.98 0.91
N GLN A 39 -0.11 11.56 1.00
CA GLN A 39 0.16 12.87 0.38
C GLN A 39 0.26 12.79 -1.15
N SER A 40 0.53 11.59 -1.69
CA SER A 40 0.77 11.37 -3.13
C SER A 40 -0.45 10.82 -3.90
N VAL A 41 -1.55 10.52 -3.21
CA VAL A 41 -2.75 9.91 -3.80
C VAL A 41 -3.75 10.99 -4.22
N PRO A 42 -4.72 10.66 -5.11
CA PRO A 42 -5.78 11.59 -5.47
C PRO A 42 -6.58 12.07 -4.24
N PRO A 43 -7.11 13.31 -4.24
CA PRO A 43 -7.93 13.81 -3.14
C PRO A 43 -9.20 12.95 -2.91
N PRO A 44 -9.74 12.91 -1.67
CA PRO A 44 -10.99 12.21 -1.39
C PRO A 44 -12.14 12.74 -2.27
N GLY A 45 -12.87 11.83 -2.91
CA GLY A 45 -14.03 12.13 -3.75
C GLY A 45 -13.68 12.18 -5.23
N THR A 46 -12.40 12.07 -5.57
CA THR A 46 -11.95 11.97 -6.96
C THR A 46 -12.49 10.68 -7.59
N ARG A 47 -13.24 10.83 -8.68
CA ARG A 47 -13.67 9.68 -9.49
C ARG A 47 -12.54 9.25 -10.40
N THR A 48 -12.07 8.03 -10.22
CA THR A 48 -10.97 7.47 -11.01
C THR A 48 -11.43 6.23 -11.77
N ARG A 49 -10.61 5.75 -12.71
CA ARG A 49 -10.89 4.51 -13.46
C ARG A 49 -10.69 3.26 -12.61
N SER A 50 -9.85 3.33 -11.57
CA SER A 50 -9.63 2.23 -10.63
C SER A 50 -10.81 2.03 -9.68
N GLN A 51 -11.77 2.96 -9.63
CA GLN A 51 -12.83 3.02 -8.63
C GLN A 51 -12.32 3.34 -7.22
N TYR A 52 -11.04 3.70 -7.05
CA TYR A 52 -10.48 4.18 -5.80
C TYR A 52 -10.03 5.65 -5.94
N PRO A 53 -10.08 6.48 -4.90
CA PRO A 53 -10.78 6.22 -3.66
C PRO A 53 -12.29 6.14 -3.87
N HIS A 54 -12.98 5.39 -3.01
CA HIS A 54 -14.44 5.34 -2.99
C HIS A 54 -14.98 5.52 -1.57
N PRO A 55 -16.27 5.88 -1.41
CA PRO A 55 -16.89 5.93 -0.09
C PRO A 55 -16.77 4.59 0.64
N PHE A 56 -16.30 4.63 1.88
CA PHE A 56 -16.28 3.50 2.80
C PHE A 56 -17.63 3.43 3.52
N ARG A 57 -18.23 2.24 3.53
CA ARG A 57 -19.59 2.04 4.08
C ARG A 57 -19.63 1.90 5.61
N GLY A 58 -18.47 1.96 6.28
CA GLY A 58 -18.41 1.95 7.74
C GLY A 58 -18.58 0.58 8.39
N ARG A 59 -18.63 -0.53 7.62
CA ARG A 59 -18.94 -1.88 8.12
C ARG A 59 -17.87 -2.89 7.73
N GLN A 60 -17.61 -3.83 8.62
CA GLN A 60 -16.57 -4.86 8.50
C GLN A 60 -17.04 -6.06 7.65
N ASP A 61 -18.34 -6.31 7.65
CA ASP A 61 -19.02 -7.31 6.83
C ASP A 61 -20.44 -6.80 6.48
N TRP A 62 -21.04 -7.34 5.42
CA TRP A 62 -22.40 -7.02 4.99
C TRP A 62 -23.45 -7.30 6.06
N ASN A 63 -23.23 -8.33 6.89
CA ASN A 63 -24.15 -8.79 7.91
C ASN A 63 -23.96 -8.14 9.29
N THR A 64 -22.92 -7.32 9.46
CA THR A 64 -22.59 -6.72 10.77
C THR A 64 -23.09 -5.27 10.82
N GLU A 65 -23.96 -4.96 11.79
CA GLU A 65 -24.42 -3.59 12.04
C GLU A 65 -23.40 -2.72 12.80
N ALA A 66 -22.43 -3.36 13.47
CA ALA A 66 -21.39 -2.65 14.20
C ALA A 66 -20.49 -1.85 13.24
N LYS A 67 -20.29 -0.57 13.56
CA LYS A 67 -19.39 0.32 12.83
C LYS A 67 -17.94 -0.12 13.03
N THR A 68 -17.17 -0.20 11.95
CA THR A 68 -15.74 -0.54 12.00
C THR A 68 -14.91 0.57 12.66
N PHE A 69 -15.29 1.81 12.37
CA PHE A 69 -14.67 3.01 12.92
C PHE A 69 -15.73 3.94 13.47
N ASP A 70 -15.37 4.65 14.52
CA ASP A 70 -16.19 5.72 15.06
C ASP A 70 -16.25 6.89 14.07
N ASP A 71 -17.37 7.61 14.08
CA ASP A 71 -17.56 8.77 13.21
C ASP A 71 -16.75 10.00 13.66
N TYR A 72 -16.09 9.92 14.81
CA TYR A 72 -15.25 10.97 15.36
C TYR A 72 -13.81 10.47 15.39
N VAL A 73 -12.89 11.20 14.73
CA VAL A 73 -11.46 10.93 14.90
C VAL A 73 -10.92 11.81 16.00
N THR A 74 -10.53 11.19 17.11
CA THR A 74 -9.73 11.79 18.17
C THR A 74 -8.27 11.74 17.77
N GLY A 75 -7.68 12.89 17.48
CA GLY A 75 -6.25 13.05 17.24
C GLY A 75 -5.78 14.42 17.72
N PRO A 76 -4.62 14.54 18.39
CA PRO A 76 -4.10 15.81 18.84
C PRO A 76 -3.76 16.70 17.63
N GLY A 77 -4.23 17.96 17.63
CA GLY A 77 -3.89 18.97 16.61
C GLY A 77 -4.90 19.20 15.48
N ARG A 78 -6.08 18.55 15.49
CA ARG A 78 -7.13 18.81 14.48
C ARG A 78 -8.06 19.93 14.95
N SER A 79 -7.93 21.12 14.36
CA SER A 79 -8.71 22.32 14.74
C SER A 79 -10.21 22.19 14.44
N GLN A 80 -10.59 21.32 13.51
CA GLN A 80 -11.96 20.86 13.30
C GLN A 80 -11.93 19.34 13.07
N GLY A 81 -12.87 18.60 13.67
CA GLY A 81 -12.99 17.16 13.47
C GLY A 81 -13.17 16.82 11.98
N PRO A 82 -12.76 15.62 11.54
CA PRO A 82 -12.84 15.27 10.13
C PRO A 82 -14.28 15.29 9.61
N THR A 83 -14.50 16.01 8.52
CA THR A 83 -15.79 16.25 7.89
C THR A 83 -15.96 15.40 6.63
N GLY A 84 -17.20 15.04 6.31
CA GLY A 84 -17.54 14.33 5.08
C GLY A 84 -17.50 12.79 5.18
N PRO A 85 -17.92 12.09 4.12
CA PRO A 85 -17.97 10.63 4.10
C PRO A 85 -16.56 10.05 4.21
N MET A 86 -16.44 8.97 4.97
CA MET A 86 -15.21 8.19 5.04
C MET A 86 -14.92 7.58 3.67
N GLN A 87 -13.65 7.55 3.27
CA GLN A 87 -13.21 6.98 2.01
C GLN A 87 -12.17 5.90 2.23
N GLU A 88 -12.24 4.90 1.36
CA GLU A 88 -11.32 3.77 1.33
C GLU A 88 -10.23 4.03 0.30
N TYR A 89 -8.98 3.86 0.72
CA TYR A 89 -7.79 3.92 -0.13
C TYR A 89 -7.04 2.60 -0.07
N PRO A 90 -6.53 2.08 -1.21
CA PRO A 90 -5.54 1.02 -1.17
C PRO A 90 -4.23 1.59 -0.63
N ILE A 91 -3.55 0.81 0.21
CA ILE A 91 -2.28 1.20 0.83
C ILE A 91 -1.27 0.07 0.68
N PRO A 92 0.04 0.39 0.67
CA PRO A 92 1.09 -0.61 0.62
C PRO A 92 0.95 -1.65 1.73
N GLN A 93 1.10 -2.92 1.35
CA GLN A 93 1.27 -4.01 2.30
C GLN A 93 2.76 -4.11 2.69
N PRO A 94 3.09 -4.37 3.96
CA PRO A 94 4.48 -4.53 4.39
C PRO A 94 5.22 -5.61 3.59
N GLY A 95 6.44 -5.30 3.17
CA GLY A 95 7.32 -6.21 2.41
C GLY A 95 6.89 -6.49 0.97
N GLN A 96 5.98 -5.68 0.41
CA GLN A 96 5.50 -5.84 -0.97
C GLN A 96 5.54 -4.51 -1.72
N GLN A 97 5.93 -4.56 -3.00
CA GLN A 97 5.90 -3.38 -3.86
C GLN A 97 4.47 -2.94 -4.13
N PHE A 98 4.20 -1.65 -3.91
CA PHE A 98 2.90 -1.05 -4.18
C PHE A 98 2.93 -0.17 -5.43
N ASN A 99 2.39 -0.68 -6.53
CA ASN A 99 2.35 -0.01 -7.82
C ASN A 99 0.91 0.24 -8.30
N PHE A 100 0.01 0.58 -7.36
CA PHE A 100 -1.38 0.82 -7.68
C PHE A 100 -1.56 2.12 -8.46
N GLN A 101 -2.29 2.05 -9.57
CA GLN A 101 -2.58 3.16 -10.45
C GLN A 101 -4.05 3.55 -10.39
N TYR A 102 -4.32 4.76 -9.94
CA TYR A 102 -5.68 5.28 -9.83
C TYR A 102 -6.38 5.44 -11.19
N ASP A 103 -5.63 5.74 -12.25
CA ASP A 103 -6.17 5.95 -13.60
C ASP A 103 -6.35 4.67 -14.43
N ARG A 104 -6.06 3.50 -13.85
CA ARG A 104 -6.23 2.21 -14.51
C ARG A 104 -7.30 1.39 -13.83
N ARG A 105 -8.10 0.65 -14.61
CA ARG A 105 -9.13 -0.23 -14.05
C ARG A 105 -8.49 -1.30 -13.16
N THR A 106 -9.03 -1.42 -11.95
CA THR A 106 -8.65 -2.45 -10.98
C THR A 106 -8.98 -3.83 -11.53
N GLN A 107 -8.04 -4.77 -11.47
CA GLN A 107 -8.31 -6.15 -11.86
C GLN A 107 -8.92 -6.91 -10.67
N PRO A 108 -10.01 -7.67 -10.87
CA PRO A 108 -10.54 -8.55 -9.83
C PRO A 108 -9.48 -9.56 -9.39
N ALA A 109 -9.37 -9.84 -8.08
CA ALA A 109 -8.41 -10.81 -7.53
C ALA A 109 -8.51 -12.20 -8.20
N ALA A 110 -9.69 -12.60 -8.65
CA ALA A 110 -9.91 -13.85 -9.40
C ALA A 110 -9.22 -13.86 -10.80
N GLN A 111 -9.10 -12.69 -11.45
CA GLN A 111 -8.38 -12.56 -12.71
C GLN A 111 -6.87 -12.42 -12.50
N ALA A 112 -6.43 -11.86 -11.38
CA ALA A 112 -5.00 -11.79 -11.02
C ALA A 112 -4.44 -13.19 -10.69
N ASN A 113 -5.23 -14.04 -10.03
CA ASN A 113 -4.83 -15.40 -9.62
C ASN A 113 -5.14 -16.49 -10.66
N ARG A 114 -5.63 -16.15 -11.85
CA ARG A 114 -5.92 -17.16 -12.88
C ARG A 114 -4.61 -17.72 -13.42
N VAL A 115 -4.57 -19.04 -13.66
CA VAL A 115 -3.43 -19.66 -14.34
C VAL A 115 -3.36 -19.07 -15.74
N LEU A 116 -2.40 -18.18 -15.96
CA LEU A 116 -2.20 -17.55 -17.26
C LEU A 116 -1.74 -18.61 -18.25
N HIS A 117 -2.51 -18.78 -19.32
CA HIS A 117 -2.12 -19.58 -20.47
C HIS A 117 -0.79 -19.05 -21.02
N HIS A 118 0.10 -19.93 -21.49
CA HIS A 118 1.46 -19.55 -21.86
C HIS A 118 1.51 -18.42 -22.90
N ASN A 119 0.54 -18.36 -23.82
CA ASN A 119 0.41 -17.30 -24.83
C ASN A 119 -0.08 -15.95 -24.25
N GLU A 120 -0.75 -15.94 -23.12
CA GLU A 120 -1.22 -14.72 -22.45
C GLU A 120 -0.14 -14.08 -21.57
N ARG A 121 0.90 -14.85 -21.20
CA ARG A 121 1.94 -14.40 -20.28
C ARG A 121 2.75 -13.21 -20.80
N ALA A 122 3.03 -13.15 -22.10
CA ALA A 122 3.76 -12.01 -22.67
C ALA A 122 2.94 -10.70 -22.65
N ASN A 123 1.60 -10.80 -22.68
CA ASN A 123 0.71 -9.64 -22.66
C ASN A 123 0.34 -9.22 -21.22
N VAL A 124 0.40 -10.15 -20.26
CA VAL A 124 0.04 -9.91 -18.86
C VAL A 124 1.26 -9.68 -17.95
N MET A 125 2.39 -10.33 -18.25
CA MET A 125 3.65 -10.22 -17.49
C MET A 125 4.80 -9.62 -18.30
N GLY A 126 4.67 -9.53 -19.63
CA GLY A 126 5.75 -9.04 -20.47
C GLY A 126 5.79 -7.51 -20.59
N PRO A 127 6.97 -6.94 -20.87
CA PRO A 127 7.16 -5.50 -21.08
C PRO A 127 6.48 -4.95 -22.34
N ALA A 128 5.79 -5.77 -23.14
CA ALA A 128 5.08 -5.32 -24.34
C ALA A 128 3.98 -4.28 -24.03
N ASN A 129 3.45 -4.26 -22.80
CA ASN A 129 2.65 -3.15 -22.25
C ASN A 129 3.15 -2.68 -20.85
N GLY A 130 4.31 -3.17 -20.40
CA GLY A 130 5.09 -2.67 -19.26
C GLY A 130 4.45 -2.70 -17.86
N GLN A 131 3.18 -3.04 -17.70
CA GLN A 131 2.47 -2.82 -16.44
C GLN A 131 1.67 -4.06 -16.00
N GLY A 132 2.12 -4.69 -14.91
CA GLY A 132 1.45 -5.83 -14.28
C GLY A 132 0.01 -5.52 -13.82
N PRO A 133 -0.72 -6.49 -13.25
CA PRO A 133 -2.08 -6.28 -12.76
C PRO A 133 -2.20 -5.04 -11.85
N ASN A 134 -3.24 -4.22 -12.04
CA ASN A 134 -3.53 -3.11 -11.15
C ASN A 134 -4.28 -3.62 -9.91
N ASP A 135 -3.51 -4.15 -8.96
CA ASP A 135 -3.99 -4.79 -7.74
C ASP A 135 -4.05 -3.76 -6.59
N PRO A 136 -5.22 -3.55 -5.94
CA PRO A 136 -5.35 -2.66 -4.79
C PRO A 136 -4.77 -3.27 -3.51
N MET A 137 -4.21 -4.49 -3.59
CA MET A 137 -3.69 -5.29 -2.48
C MET A 137 -4.77 -5.68 -1.47
N GLN A 138 -4.37 -6.14 -0.29
CA GLN A 138 -5.27 -6.58 0.78
C GLN A 138 -5.47 -5.56 1.90
N THR A 139 -4.65 -4.51 1.94
CA THR A 139 -4.63 -3.46 2.97
C THR A 139 -5.33 -2.21 2.48
N ARG A 140 -6.14 -1.59 3.34
CA ARG A 140 -6.92 -0.38 3.07
C ARG A 140 -6.76 0.65 4.17
N ALA A 141 -6.70 1.92 3.83
CA ALA A 141 -6.88 3.00 4.79
C ALA A 141 -8.30 3.56 4.69
N ALA A 142 -8.93 3.73 5.85
CA ALA A 142 -10.10 4.54 6.01
C ALA A 142 -9.66 5.97 6.35
N VAL A 143 -10.06 6.93 5.50
CA VAL A 143 -9.67 8.33 5.64
C VAL A 143 -10.87 9.26 5.55
N ARG A 144 -10.70 10.48 6.05
CA ARG A 144 -11.63 11.60 5.85
C ARG A 144 -10.85 12.84 5.48
N VAL A 145 -11.55 13.89 5.06
CA VAL A 145 -10.94 15.22 4.92
C VAL A 145 -11.03 15.92 6.28
N ALA A 146 -9.92 16.49 6.74
CA ALA A 146 -9.90 17.38 7.89
C ALA A 146 -9.23 18.70 7.53
N GLN A 147 -9.67 19.78 8.17
CA GLN A 147 -8.99 21.06 8.09
C GLN A 147 -7.85 21.09 9.12
N VAL A 148 -6.61 21.14 8.61
CA VAL A 148 -5.40 21.26 9.43
C VAL A 148 -4.70 22.56 9.02
N ASN A 149 -4.61 23.50 9.96
CA ASN A 149 -4.00 24.82 9.72
C ASN A 149 -4.61 25.57 8.51
N GLY A 150 -5.94 25.46 8.33
CA GLY A 150 -6.67 26.11 7.22
C GLY A 150 -6.48 25.47 5.85
N LYS A 151 -5.85 24.28 5.78
CA LYS A 151 -5.75 23.47 4.56
C LYS A 151 -6.48 22.15 4.74
N GLU A 152 -7.19 21.73 3.71
CA GLU A 152 -7.76 20.38 3.63
C GLU A 152 -6.63 19.36 3.53
N GLN A 153 -6.61 18.42 4.46
CA GLN A 153 -5.67 17.32 4.49
C GLN A 153 -6.40 16.00 4.67
N ILE A 154 -5.82 14.95 4.10
CA ILE A 154 -6.30 13.59 4.30
C ILE A 154 -5.96 13.19 5.73
N ALA A 155 -7.00 12.86 6.48
CA ALA A 155 -6.94 12.53 7.87
C ALA A 155 -7.24 11.04 8.04
N VAL A 156 -6.24 10.27 8.45
CA VAL A 156 -6.40 8.83 8.68
C VAL A 156 -7.35 8.63 9.86
N VAL A 157 -8.38 7.81 9.64
CA VAL A 157 -9.31 7.33 10.66
C VAL A 157 -8.81 5.99 11.22
N GLY A 158 -8.33 5.12 10.33
CA GLY A 158 -7.66 3.89 10.70
C GLY A 158 -7.32 3.02 9.49
N VAL A 159 -6.71 1.88 9.76
CA VAL A 159 -6.32 0.89 8.75
C VAL A 159 -7.18 -0.35 8.88
N MET A 160 -7.48 -0.97 7.75
CA MET A 160 -8.15 -2.25 7.63
C MET A 160 -7.35 -3.16 6.73
N ALA A 161 -7.54 -4.46 6.88
CA ALA A 161 -7.03 -5.42 5.94
C ALA A 161 -7.97 -6.62 5.78
N HIS A 162 -7.94 -7.21 4.60
CA HIS A 162 -8.55 -8.49 4.35
C HIS A 162 -7.75 -9.60 5.06
N PRO A 163 -8.39 -10.38 5.94
CA PRO A 163 -7.72 -11.48 6.60
C PRO A 163 -7.32 -12.57 5.60
N PRO A 164 -6.32 -13.41 5.91
CA PRO A 164 -5.97 -14.54 5.08
C PRO A 164 -7.18 -15.46 4.84
N GLY A 165 -7.46 -15.77 3.58
CA GLY A 165 -8.53 -16.70 3.18
C GLY A 165 -9.91 -16.07 2.96
N ASP A 166 -10.15 -14.82 3.38
CA ASP A 166 -11.42 -14.13 3.16
C ASP A 166 -11.22 -12.73 2.55
N PRO A 167 -11.30 -12.60 1.21
CA PRO A 167 -11.09 -11.34 0.51
C PRO A 167 -12.31 -10.41 0.55
N ARG A 168 -13.44 -10.82 1.18
CA ARG A 168 -14.64 -9.98 1.27
C ARG A 168 -14.76 -9.26 2.60
N LYS A 169 -14.18 -9.83 3.65
CA LYS A 169 -14.19 -9.26 4.99
C LYS A 169 -13.07 -8.24 5.17
N LEU A 170 -13.35 -7.11 5.82
CA LEU A 170 -12.36 -6.11 6.19
C LEU A 170 -12.22 -6.03 7.70
N VAL A 171 -11.03 -6.32 8.23
CA VAL A 171 -10.76 -6.28 9.67
C VAL A 171 -9.99 -5.02 10.02
N ARG A 172 -10.50 -4.25 11.00
CA ARG A 172 -9.77 -3.10 11.57
C ARG A 172 -8.47 -3.56 12.21
N ALA A 173 -7.39 -2.89 11.86
CA ALA A 173 -6.10 -3.04 12.51
C ALA A 173 -6.05 -2.18 13.79
N PRO A 174 -5.68 -2.74 14.95
CA PRO A 174 -5.43 -1.94 16.15
C PRO A 174 -4.23 -1.01 15.93
N LEU A 175 -4.30 0.17 16.56
CA LEU A 175 -3.22 1.14 16.61
C LEU A 175 -2.39 0.86 17.86
N GLU A 176 -1.10 0.59 17.66
CA GLU A 176 -0.18 0.13 18.70
C GLU A 176 1.14 0.92 18.63
N PRO A 177 1.93 0.94 19.71
CA PRO A 177 3.29 1.46 19.67
C PRO A 177 4.14 0.74 18.62
N LEU A 178 5.05 1.48 17.98
CA LEU A 178 5.92 0.97 16.93
C LEU A 178 6.81 -0.15 17.47
N GLY A 179 6.62 -1.35 16.94
CA GLY A 179 7.35 -2.55 17.29
C GLY A 179 8.69 -2.67 16.57
N ARG A 180 9.41 -3.77 16.81
CA ARG A 180 10.66 -4.08 16.09
C ARG A 180 10.42 -4.27 14.59
N GLU A 181 9.38 -5.00 14.23
CA GLU A 181 9.02 -5.27 12.83
C GLU A 181 8.60 -3.99 12.10
N GLY A 182 7.77 -3.15 12.73
CA GLY A 182 7.40 -1.85 12.15
C GLY A 182 8.61 -0.93 11.96
N ARG A 183 9.56 -0.91 12.89
CA ARG A 183 10.84 -0.18 12.71
C ARG A 183 11.65 -0.71 11.54
N GLN A 184 11.71 -2.02 11.35
CA GLN A 184 12.40 -2.61 10.20
C GLN A 184 11.72 -2.24 8.89
N GLU A 185 10.39 -2.23 8.86
CA GLU A 185 9.62 -1.86 7.68
C GLU A 185 9.81 -0.39 7.32
N MET A 186 9.75 0.52 8.29
CA MET A 186 10.07 1.95 8.08
C MET A 186 11.49 2.13 7.49
N ALA A 187 12.46 1.37 8.01
CA ALA A 187 13.82 1.41 7.49
C ALA A 187 13.90 0.90 6.04
N ARG A 188 13.15 -0.16 5.69
CA ARG A 188 13.04 -0.65 4.31
C ARG A 188 12.41 0.39 3.41
N HIS A 189 11.28 0.96 3.80
CA HIS A 189 10.57 1.96 3.01
C HIS A 189 11.41 3.22 2.75
N ALA A 190 12.15 3.69 3.76
CA ALA A 190 13.11 4.78 3.59
C ALA A 190 14.25 4.44 2.61
N ASP A 191 14.77 3.21 2.67
CA ASP A 191 15.81 2.72 1.74
C ASP A 191 15.26 2.54 0.31
N GLU A 192 14.05 2.03 0.16
CA GLU A 192 13.37 1.83 -1.14
C GLU A 192 13.08 3.15 -1.85
N ARG A 193 12.65 4.20 -1.12
CA ARG A 193 12.49 5.55 -1.69
C ARG A 193 13.78 6.11 -2.28
N GLY A 194 14.93 5.74 -1.72
CA GLY A 194 16.25 6.13 -2.23
C GLY A 194 16.76 5.28 -3.39
N ARG A 195 16.14 4.12 -3.66
CA ARG A 195 16.61 3.11 -4.63
C ARG A 195 15.63 2.88 -5.77
N ILE A 196 15.16 3.95 -6.38
CA ILE A 196 14.50 3.88 -7.68
C ILE A 196 15.61 3.65 -8.74
N GLN A 197 16.20 2.43 -8.87
CA GLN A 197 16.88 1.89 -10.08
C GLN A 197 17.91 0.73 -9.91
N THR A 198 18.16 0.14 -8.74
CA THR A 198 19.09 -1.02 -8.67
C THR A 198 18.36 -2.36 -8.77
N TYR A 199 18.61 -3.10 -9.85
CA TYR A 199 18.08 -4.45 -10.10
C TYR A 199 18.92 -5.53 -9.38
N PRO A 200 18.32 -6.61 -8.82
CA PRO A 200 16.88 -6.86 -8.60
C PRO A 200 16.38 -6.31 -7.24
N PRO A 201 15.05 -6.09 -7.09
CA PRO A 201 14.46 -5.71 -5.81
C PRO A 201 14.65 -6.81 -4.76
N ARG A 202 15.06 -6.43 -3.53
CA ARG A 202 15.28 -7.38 -2.43
C ARG A 202 13.95 -7.89 -1.90
N GLY A 203 13.89 -9.19 -1.59
CA GLY A 203 12.66 -9.93 -1.24
C GLY A 203 12.22 -10.90 -2.33
N ILE A 204 12.77 -10.78 -3.53
CA ILE A 204 12.74 -11.83 -4.56
C ILE A 204 14.07 -12.57 -4.47
N ASP A 205 14.08 -13.77 -3.89
CA ASP A 205 15.29 -14.60 -3.88
C ASP A 205 15.78 -14.83 -5.30
N SER A 206 17.09 -14.98 -5.48
CA SER A 206 17.68 -15.35 -6.77
C SER A 206 17.07 -16.63 -7.34
N GLN A 207 16.55 -17.51 -6.47
CA GLN A 207 15.75 -18.68 -6.86
C GLN A 207 14.38 -18.34 -7.44
N ILE A 208 13.68 -17.33 -6.95
CA ILE A 208 12.40 -16.90 -7.52
C ILE A 208 12.63 -16.30 -8.91
N TYR A 209 13.74 -15.59 -9.11
CA TYR A 209 14.18 -15.13 -10.44
C TYR A 209 14.59 -16.29 -11.35
N ALA A 210 15.38 -17.25 -10.86
CA ALA A 210 15.78 -18.42 -11.62
C ALA A 210 14.58 -19.31 -11.98
N ASP A 211 13.59 -19.43 -11.11
CA ASP A 211 12.32 -20.14 -11.33
C ASP A 211 11.45 -19.40 -12.36
N ALA A 212 11.44 -18.07 -12.32
CA ALA A 212 10.78 -17.26 -13.33
C ALA A 212 11.48 -17.37 -14.70
N GLU A 213 12.82 -17.34 -14.72
CA GLU A 213 13.64 -17.49 -15.93
C GLU A 213 13.50 -18.88 -16.55
N THR A 214 13.60 -19.95 -15.76
CA THR A 214 13.38 -21.33 -16.22
C THR A 214 11.95 -21.56 -16.71
N ARG A 215 10.94 -20.99 -16.05
CA ARG A 215 9.54 -21.00 -16.56
C ARG A 215 9.35 -20.17 -17.82
N SER A 216 10.18 -19.15 -18.05
CA SER A 216 10.16 -18.29 -19.23
C SER A 216 11.07 -18.78 -20.35
N GLY A 217 11.78 -19.89 -20.14
CA GLY A 217 12.72 -20.50 -21.08
C GLY A 217 12.10 -20.64 -22.46
N ARG A 218 12.45 -19.70 -23.35
CA ARG A 218 12.13 -19.75 -24.78
C ARG A 218 12.64 -21.08 -25.34
N VAL A 219 11.73 -22.01 -25.64
CA VAL A 219 12.00 -22.97 -26.70
C VAL A 219 12.02 -22.15 -27.98
N ARG A 220 13.21 -21.91 -28.54
CA ARG A 220 13.32 -21.46 -29.92
C ARG A 220 12.55 -22.49 -30.75
N PRO A 221 11.49 -22.11 -31.50
CA PRO A 221 10.89 -23.08 -32.41
C PRO A 221 12.02 -23.57 -33.34
N PRO A 222 12.11 -24.90 -33.60
CA PRO A 222 13.09 -25.39 -34.55
C PRO A 222 12.89 -24.63 -35.87
N ALA A 223 13.99 -24.17 -36.46
CA ALA A 223 13.95 -23.48 -37.74
C ALA A 223 13.18 -24.36 -38.74
N HIS A 224 12.15 -23.80 -39.37
CA HIS A 224 11.39 -24.50 -40.41
C HIS A 224 12.37 -24.92 -41.52
N PRO A 225 12.48 -26.20 -41.88
CA PRO A 225 13.52 -26.68 -42.80
C PRO A 225 13.31 -26.29 -44.27
N GLU A 226 12.46 -25.32 -44.60
CA GLU A 226 12.10 -24.97 -45.99
C GLU A 226 12.42 -23.52 -46.40
N MET A 227 13.23 -22.79 -45.61
CA MET A 227 13.78 -21.50 -46.05
C MET A 227 15.30 -21.53 -46.14
N ARG A 228 15.80 -22.42 -47.00
CA ARG A 228 17.09 -22.25 -47.68
C ARG A 228 16.84 -22.52 -49.17
N VAL A 229 17.05 -21.47 -49.97
CA VAL A 229 17.19 -21.54 -51.43
C VAL A 229 18.31 -22.52 -51.79
#